data_AF-A0AAW8KHT4-F1
#
_entry.id   AF-A0AAW8KHT4-F1
#
_cell.length_a   1.000
_cell.length_b   1.000
_cell.length_c   1.000
_cell.angle_alpha   90.00
_cell.angle_beta   90.00
_cell.angle_gamma   90.00
#
_symmetry.space_group_name_H-M   'P 1'
#
loop_
_entity.id
_entity.type
_entity.pdbx_description
1 polymer ?
#
loop_
_entity_poly.entity_id
_entity_poly.type
_entity_poly.pdbx_seq_one_letter_code
_entity_poly.pdbx_strand_id
1 'polypeptide(L)' 'VSKTGDSYGDGVLACLNKKTGAVEWEHKSAYAWSSPVCVYNADGSGRVIYANSIGHMYLLDGKTGQELNKITLDDSNIE' A
#
# COMPACT_ATOMS: atom_id res chain seq x y z
N VAL A 1 2.25 -3.79 3.76
CA VAL A 1 3.44 -2.95 3.53
C VAL A 1 4.52 -3.50 4.42
N SER A 2 5.56 -4.09 3.85
CA SER A 2 6.58 -4.76 4.64
C SER A 2 7.53 -3.71 5.23
N LYS A 3 8.03 -3.94 6.45
CA LYS A 3 9.08 -3.12 7.03
C LYS A 3 10.36 -3.28 6.21
N THR A 4 10.90 -2.18 5.70
CA THR A 4 12.04 -2.15 4.79
C THR A 4 12.85 -0.88 5.02
N GLY A 5 14.18 -0.98 5.03
CA GLY A 5 15.07 0.16 5.26
C GLY A 5 15.69 0.15 6.66
N ASP A 6 16.55 1.14 6.92
CA ASP A 6 17.35 1.21 8.15
C ASP A 6 16.59 1.86 9.32
N SER A 7 15.57 2.66 9.02
CA SER A 7 14.69 3.28 10.03
C SER A 7 13.60 2.31 10.49
N TYR A 8 13.27 2.37 11.78
CA TYR A 8 12.28 1.48 12.39
C TYR A 8 10.86 1.64 11.78
N GLY A 9 10.57 2.80 11.19
CA GLY A 9 9.24 3.13 10.66
C GLY A 9 9.05 2.84 9.17
N ASP A 10 10.11 2.61 8.40
CA ASP A 10 10.02 2.59 6.94
C ASP A 10 9.39 1.30 6.42
N GLY A 11 8.57 1.41 5.37
CA GLY A 11 7.97 0.26 4.71
C GLY A 11 7.65 0.46 3.23
N VAL A 12 7.62 -0.67 2.53
CA VAL A 12 7.34 -0.75 1.09
C VAL A 12 6.15 -1.68 0.85
N LEU A 13 5.19 -1.19 0.06
CA LEU A 13 4.21 -2.01 -0.61
C LEU A 13 4.67 -2.21 -2.06
N ALA A 14 4.94 -3.46 -2.45
CA ALA A 14 5.36 -3.78 -3.81
C ALA A 14 4.28 -4.56 -4.54
N CYS A 15 4.05 -4.21 -5.81
CA CYS A 15 3.32 -5.04 -6.75
C CYS A 15 4.31 -5.83 -7.59
N LEU A 16 4.15 -7.15 -7.61
CA LEU A 16 5.04 -8.05 -8.31
C LEU A 16 4.33 -8.69 -9.50
N ASN A 17 5.05 -8.78 -10.60
CA ASN A 17 4.65 -9.61 -11.71
C ASN A 17 4.60 -11.08 -11.27
N LYS A 18 3.42 -11.70 -11.31
CA LYS A 18 3.22 -13.08 -10.84
C LYS A 18 4.13 -14.11 -11.53
N LYS A 19 4.51 -13.87 -12.79
CA LYS A 19 5.31 -14.83 -13.58
C LYS A 19 6.80 -14.65 -13.34
N THR A 20 7.28 -13.40 -13.30
CA THR A 20 8.72 -13.10 -13.27
C THR A 20 9.23 -12.71 -11.89
N GLY A 21 8.34 -12.37 -10.96
CA GLY A 21 8.70 -11.77 -9.66
C GLY A 21 9.23 -10.34 -9.78
N ALA A 22 9.26 -9.75 -10.98
CA ALA A 22 9.72 -8.38 -11.17
C ALA A 22 8.78 -7.39 -10.48
N VAL A 23 9.35 -6.34 -9.91
CA VAL A 23 8.58 -5.23 -9.32
C VAL A 23 7.99 -4.39 -10.45
N GLU A 24 6.66 -4.32 -10.50
CA GLU A 24 5.93 -3.46 -11.45
C GLU A 24 5.79 -2.04 -10.89
N TRP A 25 5.56 -1.91 -9.58
CA TRP A 25 5.59 -0.64 -8.86
C TRP A 25 5.80 -0.84 -7.35
N GLU A 26 6.24 0.22 -6.69
CA GLU A 26 6.35 0.31 -5.23
C GLU A 26 5.67 1.57 -4.71
N HIS A 27 5.12 1.47 -3.51
CA HIS A 27 4.66 2.59 -2.73
C HIS A 27 5.37 2.59 -1.37
N LYS A 28 6.11 3.67 -1.09
CA LYS A 28 6.91 3.87 0.13
C LYS A 28 6.12 4.67 1.15
N SER A 29 6.00 4.14 2.36
CA SER A 29 5.27 4.77 3.46
C SER A 29 5.81 4.21 4.79
N ALA A 30 5.16 4.51 5.91
CA ALA A 30 5.40 3.72 7.11
C ALA A 30 4.98 2.26 6.88
N TYR A 31 5.62 1.32 7.56
CA TYR A 31 5.25 -0.10 7.49
C TYR A 31 3.80 -0.33 7.95
N ALA A 32 3.24 -1.47 7.59
CA ALA A 32 1.88 -1.86 7.98
C ALA A 32 1.92 -3.22 8.66
N TRP A 33 1.09 -3.40 9.68
CA TRP A 33 0.85 -4.70 10.30
C TRP A 33 -0.14 -5.54 9.47
N SER A 34 -1.11 -4.86 8.86
CA SER A 34 -2.16 -5.49 8.08
C SER A 34 -1.80 -5.67 6.59
N SER A 35 -2.46 -6.64 5.97
CA SER A 35 -2.32 -6.90 4.53
C SER A 35 -3.10 -5.87 3.71
N PRO A 36 -2.61 -5.47 2.52
CA PRO A 36 -3.38 -4.66 1.59
C PRO A 36 -4.56 -5.46 1.02
N VAL A 37 -5.61 -4.76 0.58
CA VAL A 37 -6.76 -5.36 -0.10
C VAL A 37 -6.87 -4.81 -1.52
N CYS A 38 -7.02 -5.70 -2.49
CA CYS A 38 -7.34 -5.34 -3.87
C CYS A 38 -8.87 -5.34 -4.07
N VAL A 39 -9.41 -4.22 -4.53
CA VAL A 39 -10.84 -4.04 -4.80
C VAL A 39 -11.02 -3.75 -6.29
N TYR A 40 -12.01 -4.38 -6.93
CA TYR A 40 -12.28 -4.20 -8.36
C TYR A 40 -13.63 -3.52 -8.55
N ASN A 41 -13.63 -2.45 -9.31
CA ASN A 41 -14.86 -1.78 -9.75
C ASN A 41 -15.55 -2.58 -10.86
N ALA A 42 -16.83 -2.28 -11.10
CA ALA A 42 -17.62 -2.92 -12.15
C ALA A 42 -17.05 -2.70 -13.56
N ASP A 43 -16.31 -1.60 -13.77
CA ASP A 43 -15.62 -1.30 -15.03
C ASP A 43 -14.28 -2.06 -15.20
N GLY A 44 -13.93 -2.91 -14.24
CA GLY A 44 -12.70 -3.69 -14.22
C GLY A 44 -11.46 -2.91 -13.75
N SER A 45 -11.59 -1.63 -13.37
CA SER A 45 -10.50 -0.90 -12.74
C SER A 45 -10.22 -1.43 -11.34
N GLY A 46 -8.93 -1.64 -11.04
CA GLY A 46 -8.48 -2.13 -9.74
C GLY A 46 -7.99 -1.01 -8.83
N ARG A 47 -8.25 -1.14 -7.54
CA ARG A 47 -7.76 -0.27 -6.47
C ARG A 47 -7.07 -1.10 -5.41
N VAL A 48 -6.08 -0.52 -4.76
CA VAL A 48 -5.44 -1.12 -3.58
C VAL A 48 -5.71 -0.22 -2.39
N ILE A 49 -6.23 -0.80 -1.31
CA ILE A 49 -6.49 -0.13 -0.05
C ILE A 49 -5.61 -0.76 1.01
N TYR A 50 -4.92 0.07 1.80
CA TYR A 50 -4.20 -0.38 2.98
C TYR A 50 -4.03 0.75 3.98
N ALA A 51 -3.75 0.40 5.24
CA ALA A 51 -3.39 1.36 6.27
C ALA A 51 -2.02 1.04 6.87
N ASN A 52 -1.34 2.04 7.43
CA ASN A 52 0.01 1.90 7.97
C ASN A 52 0.06 2.12 9.49
N SER A 53 1.27 1.97 10.04
CA SER A 53 1.53 2.03 11.48
C SER A 53 1.50 3.45 12.08
N ILE A 54 1.17 4.48 11.30
CA ILE A 54 1.14 5.89 11.73
C ILE A 54 -0.18 6.58 11.39
N GLY A 55 -1.24 5.80 11.18
CA GLY A 55 -2.60 6.36 11.10
C GLY A 55 -3.00 6.83 9.71
N HIS A 56 -2.22 6.48 8.67
CA HIS A 56 -2.59 6.76 7.29
C HIS A 56 -3.28 5.58 6.64
N MET A 57 -4.41 5.84 5.99
CA MET A 57 -5.06 4.94 5.04
C MET A 57 -4.89 5.47 3.62
N TYR A 58 -4.47 4.59 2.71
CA TYR A 58 -4.19 4.91 1.32
C TYR A 58 -5.16 4.21 0.39
N LEU A 59 -5.54 4.91 -0.68
CA LEU A 59 -6.18 4.37 -1.86
C LEU A 59 -5.23 4.56 -3.04
N LEU A 60 -4.76 3.47 -3.63
CA LEU A 60 -3.87 3.47 -4.77
C LEU A 60 -4.58 2.97 -6.04
N ASP A 61 -4.14 3.45 -7.21
CA ASP A 61 -4.45 2.80 -8.46
C ASP A 61 -3.75 1.43 -8.53
N GLY A 62 -4.51 0.37 -8.80
CA GLY A 62 -3.99 -0.99 -8.74
C GLY A 62 -3.01 -1.35 -9.87
N LYS A 63 -2.98 -0.60 -10.98
CA LYS A 63 -2.07 -0.84 -12.10
C LYS A 63 -0.77 -0.05 -11.95
N THR A 64 -0.85 1.19 -11.48
CA THR A 64 0.30 2.09 -11.47
C THR A 64 0.92 2.27 -10.09
N GLY A 65 0.21 1.92 -9.02
CA GLY A 65 0.61 2.22 -7.64
C GLY A 65 0.47 3.69 -7.27
N GLN A 66 -0.09 4.53 -8.14
CA GLN A 66 -0.27 5.95 -7.88
C GLN A 66 -1.24 6.17 -6.70
N GLU A 67 -0.86 7.02 -5.75
CA GLU A 67 -1.76 7.49 -4.69
C GLU A 67 -2.91 8.29 -5.32
N LEU A 68 -4.13 7.78 -5.17
CA LEU A 68 -5.35 8.45 -5.59
C LEU A 68 -5.96 9.26 -4.44
N ASN A 69 -5.84 8.75 -3.22
CA ASN A 69 -6.28 9.44 -2.01
C ASN A 69 -5.52 8.93 -0.78
N LYS A 70 -5.50 9.77 0.26
CA LYS A 70 -4.98 9.45 1.58
C LYS A 70 -5.83 10.13 2.64
N ILE A 71 -6.16 9.37 3.68
CA ILE A 71 -6.84 9.90 4.87
C ILE A 71 -5.94 9.62 6.08
N THR A 72 -5.76 10.63 6.92
CA THR A 72 -5.16 10.48 8.25
C THR A 72 -6.29 10.32 9.25
N LEU A 73 -6.35 9.17 9.92
CA LEU A 73 -7.39 8.87 10.91
C LEU A 73 -6.95 9.28 12.32
N ASP A 74 -5.69 9.04 12.65
CA ASP A 74 -5.04 9.45 13.90
C ASP A 74 -3.50 9.47 13.71
N ASP A 75 -2.76 9.60 14.81
CA ASP A 75 -1.29 9.48 14.85
C ASP A 75 -0.86 8.10 15.43
N SER A 76 -1.65 7.04 15.22
CA SER A 76 -1.44 5.70 15.81
C SER A 76 -1.65 4.58 14.80
N ASN A 77 -1.44 3.32 15.18
CA ASN A 77 -1.55 2.22 14.22
C ASN A 77 -3.00 1.98 13.80
N ILE A 78 -3.20 1.69 12.52
CA ILE A 78 -4.45 1.12 12.01
C ILE A 78 -4.15 -0.32 11.58
N GLU A 79 -4.83 -1.28 12.19
CA GLU A 79 -4.69 -2.72 11.91
C GLU A 79 -6.04 -3.40 11.63
#